data_AF-A0A925I7T2-F1
#
_entry.id   AF-A0A925I7T2-F1
#
_cell.length_a   1.000
_cell.length_b   1.000
_cell.length_c   1.000
_cell.angle_alpha   90.00
_cell.angle_beta   90.00
_cell.angle_gamma   90.00
#
_symmetry.space_group_name_H-M   'P 1'
#
loop_
_entity.id
_entity.type
_entity.pdbx_description
1 polymer ?
#
loop_
_entity_poly.entity_id
_entity_poly.type
_entity_poly.pdbx_seq_one_letter_code
_entity_poly.pdbx_strand_id
1 'polypeptide(L)'
;MRGKFLEAEWRKLVIFNFEVDPELLKKYLPAFTELDDFNGKHLISLVGFQFKNTKVWGIKWPWHVNFLEVNLRFYVRRKMPDGSWRRGVSFVKEMVPHALIATAARRLYGEPYE
;
A
#
# COMPACT_ATOMS: atom_id res chain seq x y z
N MET A 1 19.87 17.90 4.03
CA MET A 1 19.59 16.55 4.53
C MET A 1 18.14 16.20 4.17
N ARG A 2 17.90 15.10 3.44
CA ARG A 2 16.52 14.64 3.19
C ARG A 2 15.94 14.18 4.53
N GLY A 3 15.00 14.95 5.09
CA GLY A 3 14.33 14.58 6.34
C GLY A 3 13.57 13.26 6.19
N LYS A 4 13.44 12.50 7.28
CA LYS A 4 12.59 11.30 7.28
C LYS A 4 11.14 11.72 7.01
N PHE A 5 10.55 11.19 5.94
CA PHE A 5 9.17 11.50 5.56
C PHE A 5 8.17 10.92 6.56
N LEU A 6 8.27 9.62 6.86
CA LEU A 6 7.38 8.90 7.77
C LEU A 6 8.19 8.06 8.76
N GLU A 7 7.85 8.16 10.04
CA GLU A 7 8.34 7.29 11.11
C GLU A 7 7.14 6.74 11.87
N ALA A 8 6.97 5.43 11.91
CA ALA A 8 5.90 4.78 12.65
C ALA A 8 6.28 3.34 13.03
N GLU A 9 5.60 2.81 14.03
CA GLU A 9 5.65 1.41 14.41
C GLU A 9 4.45 0.67 13.83
N TRP A 10 4.69 -0.50 13.25
CA TRP A 10 3.62 -1.41 12.83
C TRP A 10 3.44 -2.48 13.90
N ARG A 11 2.24 -2.55 14.48
CA ARG A 11 1.89 -3.53 15.52
C ARG A 11 0.66 -4.31 15.09
N LYS A 12 0.48 -5.51 15.66
CA LYS A 12 -0.71 -6.37 15.45
C LYS A 12 -1.00 -6.59 13.96
N LEU A 13 0.01 -7.08 13.24
CA LEU A 13 -0.05 -7.38 11.81
C LEU A 13 -0.85 -8.66 11.55
N VAL A 14 -1.76 -8.60 10.58
CA VAL A 14 -2.46 -9.74 10.01
C VAL A 14 -2.37 -9.68 8.49
N ILE A 15 -2.11 -10.84 7.87
CA ILE A 15 -1.99 -10.96 6.42
C ILE A 15 -2.82 -12.15 5.98
N PHE A 16 -3.76 -11.91 5.06
CA PHE A 16 -4.50 -12.95 4.35
C PHE A 16 -4.13 -12.88 2.87
N ASN A 17 -3.80 -14.01 2.26
CA ASN A 17 -3.47 -14.10 0.84
C ASN A 17 -4.50 -14.97 0.13
N PHE A 18 -5.01 -14.49 -0.99
CA PHE A 18 -5.97 -15.20 -1.81
C PHE A 18 -5.44 -15.29 -3.24
N GLU A 19 -5.66 -16.43 -3.87
CA GLU A 19 -5.47 -16.55 -5.31
C GLU A 19 -6.58 -15.77 -6.02
N VAL A 20 -6.23 -15.04 -7.07
CA VAL A 20 -7.15 -14.17 -7.79
C VAL A 20 -6.95 -14.33 -9.29
N ASP A 21 -8.05 -14.25 -10.04
CA ASP A 21 -8.01 -14.18 -11.49
C ASP A 21 -7.24 -12.90 -11.93
N PRO A 22 -6.13 -13.03 -12.69
CA PRO A 22 -5.36 -11.88 -13.15
C PRO A 22 -6.19 -10.87 -13.96
N GLU A 23 -7.25 -11.29 -14.65
CA GLU A 23 -8.10 -10.38 -15.43
C GLU A 23 -8.77 -9.32 -14.53
N LEU A 24 -9.11 -9.67 -13.28
CA LEU A 24 -9.70 -8.75 -12.32
C LEU A 24 -8.72 -7.65 -11.88
N LEU A 25 -7.42 -7.92 -11.93
CA LEU A 25 -6.36 -7.00 -11.51
C LEU A 25 -5.89 -6.06 -12.61
N LYS A 26 -6.06 -6.43 -13.89
CA LYS A 26 -5.52 -5.65 -15.03
C LYS A 26 -5.95 -4.19 -15.03
N LYS A 27 -7.20 -3.90 -14.64
CA LYS A 27 -7.73 -2.52 -14.58
C LYS A 27 -7.06 -1.64 -13.52
N TYR A 28 -6.37 -2.25 -12.56
CA TYR A 28 -5.64 -1.55 -11.49
C TYR A 28 -4.13 -1.50 -11.74
N LEU A 29 -3.62 -2.08 -12.83
CA LEU A 29 -2.19 -2.11 -13.10
C LEU A 29 -1.64 -0.69 -13.32
N PRO A 30 -0.62 -0.28 -12.55
CA PRO A 30 0.11 0.94 -12.84
C PRO A 30 0.81 0.87 -14.21
N ALA A 31 0.98 2.02 -14.84
CA ALA A 31 1.69 2.11 -16.10
C ALA A 31 3.11 1.51 -16.00
N PHE A 32 3.53 0.82 -17.05
CA PHE A 32 4.85 0.17 -17.16
C PHE A 32 5.10 -0.95 -16.15
N THR A 33 4.05 -1.55 -15.60
CA THR A 33 4.15 -2.72 -14.71
C THR A 33 3.39 -3.90 -15.28
N GLU A 34 3.79 -5.09 -14.85
CA GLU A 34 3.16 -6.37 -15.14
C GLU A 34 2.74 -7.02 -13.82
N LEU A 35 1.74 -7.91 -13.85
CA LEU A 35 1.40 -8.72 -12.68
C LEU A 35 2.59 -9.61 -12.33
N ASP A 36 2.97 -9.61 -11.06
CA ASP A 36 3.89 -10.62 -10.55
C ASP A 36 3.13 -11.90 -10.22
N ASP A 37 3.82 -13.02 -10.31
CA ASP A 37 3.29 -14.34 -10.01
C ASP A 37 4.15 -15.01 -8.92
N PHE A 38 3.50 -15.83 -8.11
CA PHE A 38 4.16 -16.69 -7.16
C PHE A 38 3.84 -18.14 -7.54
N ASN A 39 4.82 -18.81 -8.18
CA ASN A 39 4.66 -20.16 -8.73
C ASN A 39 3.49 -20.26 -9.73
N GLY A 40 3.37 -19.29 -10.64
CA GLY A 40 2.29 -19.25 -11.63
C GLY A 40 0.94 -18.82 -11.07
N LYS A 41 0.85 -18.44 -9.79
CA LYS A 41 -0.38 -17.95 -9.15
C LYS A 41 -0.32 -16.45 -8.92
N HIS A 42 -1.39 -15.76 -9.25
CA HIS A 42 -1.54 -14.34 -8.91
C HIS A 42 -2.25 -14.21 -7.57
N LEU A 43 -1.68 -13.39 -6.69
CA LEU A 43 -2.17 -13.23 -5.33
C LEU A 43 -2.65 -11.81 -5.06
N ILE A 44 -3.74 -11.72 -4.31
CA ILE A 44 -4.20 -10.50 -3.66
C ILE A 44 -4.12 -10.69 -2.14
N SER A 45 -3.60 -9.69 -1.44
CA SER A 45 -3.40 -9.72 0.00
C SER A 45 -4.28 -8.69 0.68
N LEU A 46 -4.98 -9.12 1.71
CA LEU A 46 -5.60 -8.24 2.69
C LEU A 46 -4.66 -8.13 3.90
N VAL A 47 -4.09 -6.95 4.10
CA VAL A 47 -3.07 -6.71 5.14
C VAL A 47 -3.61 -5.70 6.13
N GLY A 48 -3.88 -6.15 7.36
CA GLY A 48 -4.35 -5.30 8.45
C GLY A 48 -3.24 -5.07 9.46
N PHE A 49 -3.05 -3.83 9.91
CA PHE A 49 -2.08 -3.51 10.95
C PHE A 49 -2.40 -2.22 11.67
N GLN A 50 -1.78 -2.04 12.84
CA GLN A 50 -1.92 -0.84 13.64
C GLN A 50 -0.66 0.03 13.50
N PHE A 51 -0.85 1.24 12.99
CA PHE A 51 0.14 2.30 13.11
C PHE A 51 0.19 2.82 14.55
N LYS A 52 1.39 2.92 15.10
CA LYS A 52 1.68 3.50 16.41
C LYS A 52 2.79 4.54 16.30
N ASN A 53 2.69 5.59 17.13
CA ASN A 53 3.70 6.64 17.22
C ASN A 53 4.03 7.33 15.89
N THR A 54 3.07 7.40 14.97
CA THR A 54 3.26 7.96 13.63
C THR A 54 3.69 9.43 13.68
N LYS A 55 4.79 9.73 12.99
CA LYS A 55 5.33 11.06 12.76
C LYS A 55 5.50 11.28 11.26
N VAL A 56 4.95 12.37 10.75
CA VAL A 56 5.17 12.81 9.38
C VAL A 56 6.07 14.04 9.43
N TRP A 57 7.21 13.99 8.74
CA TRP A 57 8.27 15.00 8.84
C TRP A 57 8.71 15.29 10.29
N GLY A 58 8.69 14.27 11.15
CA GLY A 58 9.04 14.39 12.58
C GLY A 58 7.92 14.93 13.48
N ILE A 59 6.78 15.34 12.93
CA ILE A 59 5.66 15.92 13.68
C ILE A 59 4.61 14.85 13.99
N LYS A 60 4.20 14.75 15.26
CA LYS A 60 3.02 13.97 15.70
C LYS A 60 1.76 14.79 15.46
N TRP A 61 1.10 14.56 14.34
CA TRP A 61 -0.15 15.24 14.00
C TRP A 61 -1.26 14.80 14.97
N PRO A 62 -1.93 15.72 15.69
CA PRO A 62 -3.04 15.39 16.58
C PRO A 62 -4.06 14.52 15.85
N TRP A 63 -4.61 13.51 16.53
CA TRP A 63 -5.59 12.55 15.98
C TRP A 63 -5.07 11.58 14.91
N HIS A 64 -3.80 11.67 14.49
CA HIS A 64 -3.22 10.88 13.39
C HIS A 64 -1.97 10.09 13.83
N VAL A 65 -1.71 10.01 15.14
CA VAL A 65 -0.53 9.33 15.71
C VAL A 65 -0.72 7.81 15.77
N ASN A 66 -1.94 7.35 16.03
CA ASN A 66 -2.26 5.94 16.15
C ASN A 66 -3.56 5.65 15.38
N PHE A 67 -3.52 4.72 14.44
CA PHE A 67 -4.70 4.33 13.66
C PHE A 67 -4.55 2.89 13.15
N LEU A 68 -5.66 2.32 12.70
CA LEU A 68 -5.68 1.03 12.01
C LEU A 68 -5.65 1.27 10.52
N GLU A 69 -4.98 0.41 9.79
CA GLU A 69 -4.93 0.43 8.34
C GLU A 69 -5.16 -0.98 7.81
N VAL A 70 -5.98 -1.09 6.78
CA VAL A 70 -6.24 -2.34 6.06
C VAL A 70 -6.04 -2.11 4.57
N ASN A 71 -5.07 -2.81 3.99
CA ASN A 71 -4.67 -2.64 2.60
C ASN A 71 -5.06 -3.88 1.81
N LEU A 72 -5.87 -3.67 0.77
CA LEU A 72 -6.12 -4.67 -0.26
C LEU A 72 -5.16 -4.41 -1.42
N ARG A 73 -4.15 -5.26 -1.55
CA ARG A 73 -3.04 -5.05 -2.50
C ARG A 73 -2.72 -6.31 -3.30
N PHE A 74 -2.15 -6.13 -4.48
CA PHE A 74 -1.65 -7.20 -5.32
C PHE A 74 -0.20 -6.93 -5.72
N TYR A 75 0.46 -7.92 -6.32
CA TYR A 75 1.89 -7.88 -6.60
C TYR A 75 2.16 -7.54 -8.07
N VAL A 76 3.13 -6.66 -8.28
CA VAL A 76 3.54 -6.20 -9.61
C VAL A 76 5.05 -6.28 -9.76
N ARG A 77 5.50 -6.40 -10.99
CA ARG A 77 6.91 -6.29 -11.36
C ARG A 77 7.10 -5.38 -12.55
N ARG A 78 8.28 -4.77 -12.63
CA ARG A 78 8.70 -3.92 -13.74
C ARG A 78 10.09 -4.27 -14.19
N LYS A 79 10.27 -4.40 -15.50
CA LYS A 79 11.59 -4.53 -16.12
C LYS A 79 12.23 -3.15 -16.25
N MET A 80 13.44 -3.01 -15.74
CA MET A 80 14.22 -1.78 -15.75
C MET A 80 15.06 -1.68 -17.03
N PRO A 81 15.55 -0.48 -17.40
CA PRO A 81 16.40 -0.29 -18.58
C PRO A 81 17.72 -1.09 -18.54
N ASP A 82 18.21 -1.40 -17.35
CA ASP A 82 19.39 -2.24 -17.12
C ASP A 82 19.10 -3.76 -17.22
N GLY A 83 17.86 -4.14 -17.57
CA GLY A 83 17.41 -5.52 -17.69
C GLY A 83 16.98 -6.16 -16.36
N SER A 84 17.17 -5.49 -15.22
CA SER A 84 16.78 -6.01 -13.90
C SER A 84 15.27 -5.96 -13.68
N TRP A 85 14.75 -6.86 -12.85
CA TRP A 85 13.36 -6.84 -12.40
C TRP A 85 13.25 -6.15 -11.04
N ARG A 86 12.29 -5.23 -10.91
CA ARG A 86 11.88 -4.66 -9.63
C ARG A 86 10.48 -5.11 -9.29
N ARG A 87 10.31 -5.64 -8.09
CA ARG A 87 9.01 -6.06 -7.55
C ARG A 87 8.43 -4.96 -6.67
N GLY A 88 7.11 -4.90 -6.63
CA GLY A 88 6.36 -3.98 -5.82
C GLY A 88 4.97 -4.51 -5.53
N VAL A 89 4.17 -3.67 -4.88
CA VAL A 89 2.76 -3.91 -4.65
C VAL A 89 1.97 -2.74 -5.22
N SER A 90 0.76 -3.03 -5.66
CA SER A 90 -0.22 -2.02 -6.07
C SER A 90 -1.48 -2.21 -5.25
N PHE A 91 -2.14 -1.10 -4.90
CA PHE A 91 -3.28 -1.10 -4.00
C PHE A 91 -4.57 -1.01 -4.80
N VAL A 92 -5.46 -1.98 -4.59
CA VAL A 92 -6.85 -1.90 -5.07
C VAL A 92 -7.63 -0.93 -4.20
N LYS A 93 -7.39 -1.01 -2.88
CA LYS A 93 -8.04 -0.17 -1.88
C LYS A 93 -7.22 -0.10 -0.60
N GLU A 94 -7.19 1.08 0.01
CA GLU A 94 -6.65 1.29 1.34
C GLU A 94 -7.77 1.83 2.23
N MET A 95 -8.03 1.11 3.32
CA MET A 95 -9.14 1.39 4.24
C MET A 95 -8.58 1.87 5.57
N VAL A 96 -8.98 3.07 5.97
CA VAL A 96 -8.62 3.66 7.26
C VAL A 96 -9.88 4.13 7.98
N PRO A 97 -10.03 3.90 9.30
CA PRO A 97 -11.26 4.23 10.03
C PRO A 97 -11.48 5.73 10.22
N HIS A 98 -10.52 6.59 9.85
CA HIS A 98 -10.62 8.04 10.02
C HIS A 98 -10.74 8.76 8.67
N ALA A 99 -11.93 9.33 8.41
CA ALA A 99 -12.25 10.09 7.19
C ALA A 99 -11.30 11.28 6.92
N LEU A 100 -10.62 11.82 7.94
CA LEU A 100 -9.62 12.88 7.82
C LEU A 100 -8.31 12.40 7.17
N ILE A 101 -7.90 11.14 7.39
CA ILE A 101 -6.74 10.53 6.71
C ILE A 101 -7.07 10.30 5.23
N ALA A 102 -8.26 9.74 4.96
CA ALA A 102 -8.73 9.52 3.60
C ALA A 102 -8.79 10.84 2.80
N THR A 103 -9.24 11.93 3.41
CA THR A 103 -9.34 13.24 2.73
C THR A 103 -7.97 13.90 2.48
N ALA A 104 -7.02 13.78 3.41
CA ALA A 104 -5.67 14.31 3.24
C ALA A 104 -4.85 13.52 2.21
N ALA A 105 -4.97 12.19 2.19
CA ALA A 105 -4.23 11.33 1.27
C ALA A 105 -4.72 11.47 -0.18
N ARG A 106 -6.04 11.56 -0.38
CA ARG A 106 -6.66 11.80 -1.70
C ARG A 106 -6.24 13.14 -2.32
N ARG A 107 -5.97 14.15 -1.49
CA ARG A 107 -5.60 15.50 -1.93
C ARG A 107 -4.10 15.69 -2.17
N LEU A 108 -3.24 14.87 -1.55
CA LEU A 108 -1.78 14.98 -1.65
C LEU A 108 -1.12 13.91 -2.52
N TYR A 109 -1.69 12.71 -2.63
CA TYR A 109 -0.98 11.53 -3.15
C TYR A 109 -1.67 10.82 -4.33
N GLY A 110 -2.90 11.18 -4.69
CA GLY A 110 -3.59 10.64 -5.87
C GLY A 110 -4.07 9.18 -5.73
N GLU A 111 -4.02 8.62 -4.52
CA GLU A 111 -4.45 7.25 -4.25
C GLU A 111 -5.94 7.21 -3.86
N PRO A 112 -6.71 6.21 -4.34
CA PRO A 112 -8.14 6.11 -4.09
C PRO A 112 -8.41 5.54 -2.69
N TYR A 113 -8.17 6.37 -1.67
CA TYR A 113 -8.60 6.10 -0.29
C TYR A 113 -10.13 6.29 -0.16
N GLU A 114 -10.76 5.39 0.60
CA GLU A 114 -12.12 5.52 1.16
C GLU A 114 -12.10 5.26 2.66
#